data_AF-L1P6P8-F1
#
_entry.id   AF-L1P6P8-F1
#
_cell.length_a   1.000
_cell.length_b   1.000
_cell.length_c   1.000
_cell.angle_alpha   90.00
_cell.angle_beta   90.00
_cell.angle_gamma   90.00
#
_symmetry.space_group_name_H-M   'P 1'
#
loop_
_entity.id
_entity.type
_entity.pdbx_description
1 polymer ?
#
loop_
_entity_poly.entity_id
_entity_poly.type
_entity_poly.pdbx_seq_one_letter_code
_entity_poly.pdbx_strand_id
1 'polypeptide(L)'
;MYYHFIDEKPEEKEVKAYPTFKAFLNGKVKGGFDARKDPIHIETAIDNSLKHYAKDNKGQPILYTTEVHNLANSIYPFLKETIQQLLKNTSVLS
;
A
#
# COMPACT_ATOMS: atom_id res chain seq x y z
N MET A 1 -2.52 -2.29 -1.54
CA MET A 1 -3.44 -1.36 -2.21
C MET A 1 -3.63 -0.05 -1.45
N TYR A 2 -4.25 -0.01 -0.26
CA TYR A 2 -4.52 1.28 0.41
C TYR A 2 -3.25 2.15 0.56
N TYR A 3 -2.21 1.60 1.21
CA TYR A 3 -0.94 2.32 1.41
C TYR A 3 -0.12 2.54 0.14
N HIS A 4 -0.53 1.99 -1.02
CA HIS A 4 0.13 2.32 -2.30
C HIS A 4 -0.19 3.75 -2.76
N PHE A 5 -1.29 4.33 -2.28
CA PHE A 5 -1.81 5.62 -2.75
C PHE A 5 -2.09 6.61 -1.62
N ILE A 6 -2.15 6.16 -0.37
CA ILE A 6 -2.60 6.95 0.78
C ILE A 6 -1.62 6.74 1.94
N ASP A 7 -1.09 7.83 2.52
CA ASP A 7 -0.12 7.83 3.62
C ASP A 7 -0.80 8.10 4.99
N GLU A 8 -2.13 8.05 5.06
CA GLU A 8 -2.86 8.19 6.32
C GLU A 8 -3.52 6.88 6.70
N LYS A 9 -3.27 6.39 7.93
CA LYS A 9 -3.99 5.24 8.47
C LYS A 9 -5.51 5.50 8.44
N PRO A 10 -6.34 4.54 7.98
CA PRO A 10 -7.79 4.69 7.99
C PRO A 10 -8.35 5.12 9.34
N GLU A 11 -9.24 6.12 9.31
CA GLU A 11 -10.01 6.55 10.47
C GLU A 11 -11.21 5.61 10.70
N GLU A 12 -11.35 5.11 11.92
CA GLU A 12 -12.39 4.13 12.26
C GLU A 12 -13.81 4.66 12.00
N LYS A 13 -14.06 5.95 12.26
CA LYS A 13 -15.35 6.60 12.01
C LYS A 13 -15.71 6.61 10.53
N GLU A 14 -14.74 6.89 9.66
CA GLU A 14 -14.96 6.86 8.22
C GLU A 14 -15.19 5.44 7.72
N VAL A 15 -14.40 4.47 8.19
CA VAL A 15 -14.55 3.06 7.81
C VAL A 15 -15.93 2.53 8.20
N LYS A 16 -16.42 2.87 9.41
CA LYS A 16 -17.73 2.46 9.92
C LYS A 16 -18.91 3.06 9.16
N ALA A 17 -18.70 4.11 8.35
CA ALA A 17 -19.74 4.64 7.47
C ALA A 17 -20.02 3.71 6.26
N TYR A 18 -19.20 2.68 6.04
CA TYR A 18 -19.35 1.72 4.95
C TYR A 18 -19.74 0.33 5.50
N PRO A 19 -20.49 -0.48 4.72
CA PRO A 19 -20.94 -1.80 5.16
C PRO A 19 -19.79 -2.80 5.33
N THR A 20 -18.66 -2.60 4.63
CA THR A 20 -17.46 -3.43 4.74
C THR A 20 -16.21 -2.57 4.54
N PHE A 21 -15.06 -3.05 5.03
CA PHE A 21 -13.77 -2.41 4.73
C PHE A 21 -13.48 -2.37 3.22
N LYS A 22 -13.92 -3.39 2.45
CA LYS A 22 -13.77 -3.39 1.00
C LYS A 22 -14.59 -2.29 0.33
N ALA A 23 -15.80 -2.01 0.81
CA ALA A 23 -16.61 -0.90 0.33
C ALA A 23 -15.95 0.45 0.64
N PHE A 24 -15.40 0.62 1.84
CA PHE A 24 -14.57 1.79 2.19
C PHE A 24 -13.37 1.94 1.24
N LEU A 25 -12.61 0.86 1.02
CA LEU A 25 -11.46 0.86 0.13
C LEU A 25 -11.84 1.24 -1.30
N ASN A 26 -12.95 0.73 -1.83
CA ASN A 26 -13.42 1.05 -3.18
C ASN A 26 -13.82 2.54 -3.32
N GLY A 27 -14.21 3.19 -2.22
CA GLY A 27 -14.47 4.64 -2.17
C GLY A 27 -13.21 5.49 -2.14
N LYS A 28 -12.07 4.93 -1.70
CA LYS A 28 -10.78 5.63 -1.59
C LYS A 28 -9.84 5.36 -2.77
N VAL A 29 -9.79 4.11 -3.24
CA VAL A 29 -8.94 3.66 -4.35
C VAL A 29 -9.86 3.09 -5.42
N LYS A 30 -9.93 3.75 -6.58
CA LYS A 30 -10.75 3.30 -7.71
C LYS A 30 -10.11 2.07 -8.36
N GLY A 31 -10.88 0.99 -8.48
CA GLY A 31 -10.46 -0.24 -9.16
C GLY A 31 -9.81 -1.30 -8.24
N GLY A 32 -9.05 -2.20 -8.85
CA GLY A 32 -8.31 -3.27 -8.18
C GLY A 32 -6.81 -3.16 -8.45
N PHE A 33 -6.03 -4.12 -7.96
CA PHE A 33 -4.60 -4.20 -8.25
C PHE A 33 -4.39 -4.62 -9.72
N ASP A 34 -3.76 -3.76 -10.51
CA ASP A 34 -3.27 -4.09 -11.86
C ASP A 34 -1.78 -4.42 -11.78
N ALA A 35 -1.46 -5.71 -11.85
CA ALA A 35 -0.08 -6.21 -11.78
C ALA A 35 0.85 -5.65 -12.87
N ARG A 36 0.32 -5.00 -13.91
CA ARG A 36 1.12 -4.38 -14.98
C ARG A 36 1.51 -2.94 -14.66
N LYS A 37 0.82 -2.29 -13.71
CA LYS A 37 0.96 -0.86 -13.43
C LYS A 37 1.36 -0.59 -11.98
N ASP A 38 0.69 -1.27 -11.06
CA ASP A 38 0.78 -0.98 -9.65
C ASP A 38 2.09 -1.41 -8.95
N PRO A 39 2.90 -2.36 -9.47
CA PRO A 39 4.19 -2.68 -8.85
C PRO A 39 5.15 -1.50 -8.70
N ILE A 40 5.02 -0.44 -9.51
CA ILE A 40 5.86 0.76 -9.39
C ILE A 40 5.66 1.50 -8.06
N HIS A 41 4.54 1.26 -7.37
CA HIS A 41 4.20 1.88 -6.10
C HIS A 41 4.65 1.06 -4.88
N ILE A 42 5.40 -0.04 -5.07
CA ILE A 42 5.77 -0.94 -3.97
C ILE A 42 6.64 -0.26 -2.91
N GLU A 43 7.56 0.63 -3.31
CA GLU A 43 8.42 1.36 -2.37
C GLU A 43 7.59 2.29 -1.49
N THR A 44 6.73 3.11 -2.10
CA THR A 44 5.77 3.96 -1.38
C THR A 44 4.87 3.14 -0.45
N ALA A 45 4.41 1.97 -0.90
CA ALA A 45 3.57 1.09 -0.10
C ALA A 45 4.30 0.52 1.13
N ILE A 46 5.58 0.19 0.97
CA ILE A 46 6.45 -0.24 2.07
C ILE A 46 6.56 0.88 3.10
N ASP A 47 6.95 2.08 2.66
CA ASP A 47 7.20 3.22 3.54
C ASP A 47 5.94 3.62 4.31
N ASN A 48 4.83 3.81 3.60
CA ASN A 48 3.55 4.15 4.20
C ASN A 48 3.08 3.06 5.17
N SER A 49 3.20 1.78 4.80
CA SER A 49 2.79 0.70 5.69
C SER A 49 3.66 0.63 6.95
N LEU A 50 4.98 0.83 6.85
CA LEU A 50 5.90 0.79 7.99
C LEU A 50 5.65 1.93 8.96
N LYS A 51 5.44 3.13 8.43
CA LYS A 51 5.18 4.35 9.22
C LYS A 51 3.98 4.19 10.16
N HIS A 52 2.94 3.48 9.72
CA HIS A 52 1.72 3.27 10.51
C HIS A 52 1.67 1.93 11.23
N TYR A 53 2.67 1.08 11.05
CA TYR A 53 2.66 -0.26 11.61
C TYR A 53 2.88 -0.24 13.12
N ALA A 54 2.01 -0.92 13.86
CA ALA A 54 2.16 -1.14 15.28
C ALA A 54 1.52 -2.47 15.69
N LYS A 55 2.00 -3.02 16.82
CA LYS A 55 1.47 -4.23 17.44
C LYS A 55 0.75 -3.90 18.74
N ASP A 56 -0.28 -4.66 19.06
CA ASP A 56 -0.90 -4.64 20.38
C ASP A 56 -0.01 -5.34 21.43
N ASN A 57 -0.49 -5.38 22.67
CA ASN A 57 0.21 -6.04 23.78
C ASN A 57 0.32 -7.57 23.64
N LYS A 58 -0.35 -8.18 22.67
CA LYS A 58 -0.27 -9.60 22.33
C LYS A 58 0.62 -9.85 21.11
N GLY A 59 1.22 -8.81 20.54
CA GLY A 59 2.08 -8.90 19.36
C GLY A 59 1.32 -8.95 18.04
N GLN A 60 0.01 -8.70 18.03
CA GLN A 60 -0.79 -8.72 16.82
C GLN A 60 -0.82 -7.34 16.15
N PRO A 61 -0.79 -7.25 14.81
CA PRO A 61 -1.00 -5.99 14.09
C PRO A 61 -2.28 -5.29 14.54
N ILE A 62 -2.18 -3.99 14.87
CA ILE A 62 -3.38 -3.20 15.20
C ILE A 62 -4.24 -2.98 13.94
N LEU A 63 -5.53 -2.68 14.15
CA LEU A 63 -6.48 -2.47 13.06
C LEU A 63 -5.97 -1.47 12.01
N TYR A 64 -6.21 -1.81 10.75
CA TYR A 64 -5.83 -1.03 9.56
C TYR A 64 -4.33 -0.90 9.31
N THR A 65 -3.52 -1.73 9.96
CA THR A 65 -2.11 -1.92 9.65
C THR A 65 -1.89 -3.30 9.01
N THR A 66 -0.70 -3.57 8.48
CA THR A 66 -0.39 -4.83 7.80
C THR A 66 1.09 -5.17 7.94
N GLU A 67 1.43 -6.46 8.00
CA GLU A 67 2.81 -6.98 7.95
C GLU A 67 3.28 -7.30 6.53
N VAL A 68 2.45 -7.06 5.51
CA VAL A 68 2.80 -7.36 4.11
C VAL A 68 4.02 -6.56 3.65
N HIS A 69 4.35 -5.44 4.30
CA HIS A 69 5.62 -4.73 4.06
C HIS A 69 6.87 -5.61 4.31
N ASN A 70 6.80 -6.64 5.17
CA ASN A 70 7.92 -7.56 5.38
C ASN A 70 8.20 -8.39 4.12
N LEU A 71 7.13 -8.89 3.48
CA LEU A 71 7.24 -9.58 2.20
C LEU A 71 7.69 -8.61 1.10
N ALA A 72 7.09 -7.42 1.05
CA ALA A 72 7.46 -6.41 0.07
C ALA A 72 8.94 -6.00 0.20
N ASN A 73 9.46 -5.79 1.41
CA ASN A 73 10.87 -5.49 1.68
C ASN A 73 11.82 -6.61 1.24
N SER A 74 11.40 -7.86 1.39
CA SER A 74 12.23 -9.00 0.98
C SER A 74 12.26 -9.19 -0.53
N ILE A 75 11.20 -8.82 -1.27
CA ILE A 75 11.17 -8.91 -2.74
C ILE A 75 11.65 -7.63 -3.44
N TYR A 76 11.54 -6.45 -2.81
CA TYR A 76 11.82 -5.16 -3.44
C TYR A 76 13.23 -5.03 -4.03
N PRO A 77 14.32 -5.52 -3.38
CA PRO A 77 15.66 -5.46 -3.96
C PRO A 77 15.76 -6.13 -5.33
N PHE A 78 14.99 -7.20 -5.58
CA PHE A 78 14.98 -7.91 -6.86
C PHE A 78 14.17 -7.18 -7.94
N LEU A 79 13.28 -6.26 -7.54
CA LEU A 79 12.37 -5.54 -8.44
C LEU A 79 12.81 -4.09 -8.67
N LYS A 80 13.66 -3.55 -7.80
CA LYS A 80 14.02 -2.12 -7.73
C LYS A 80 14.53 -1.57 -9.05
N GLU A 81 15.47 -2.26 -9.69
CA GLU A 81 16.05 -1.80 -10.96
C GLU A 81 15.00 -1.73 -12.08
N THR A 82 14.19 -2.77 -12.22
CA THR A 82 13.08 -2.84 -13.19
C THR A 82 12.09 -1.70 -12.97
N ILE A 83 11.69 -1.46 -11.71
CA ILE A 83 10.77 -0.38 -11.35
C ILE A 83 11.37 0.99 -11.70
N GLN A 84 12.63 1.22 -11.37
CA GLN A 84 13.31 2.48 -11.68
C GLN A 84 13.42 2.73 -13.19
N GLN A 85 13.67 1.69 -13.98
CA GLN A 85 13.67 1.80 -15.45
C GLN A 85 12.28 2.15 -16.00
N LEU A 86 11.23 1.50 -15.50
CA LEU A 86 9.84 1.80 -15.90
C LEU A 86 9.45 3.25 -15.58
N LEU A 87 9.82 3.75 -14.40
CA LEU A 87 9.55 5.13 -13.99
C LEU A 87 10.27 6.13 -14.90
N LYS A 88 11.55 5.90 -15.21
CA LYS A 88 12.32 6.75 -16.14
C LYS A 88 11.69 6.80 -17.53
N ASN A 89 11.31 5.65 -18.08
CA ASN A 89 10.72 5.58 -19.42
C ASN A 89 9.35 6.28 -19.48
N THR A 90 8.58 6.24 -18.38
CA THR A 90 7.29 6.93 -18.29
C THR A 90 7.47 8.45 -18.21
N SER A 91 8.47 8.94 -17.48
CA SER A 91 8.78 10.39 -17.37
C SER A 91 9.36 11.02 -18.63
N VAL A 92 9.90 10.23 -19.56
CA VAL A 92 10.42 10.73 -20.85
C VAL A 92 9.29 10.84 -21.90
N LEU A 93 8.14 10.23 -21.65
CA LEU A 93 6.97 10.20 -22.53
C LEU A 93 5.84 11.16 -22.08
N SER A 94 6.02 11.86 -20.96
CA SER A 94 5.10 12.86 -20.38
C SER A 94 5.63 14.27 -20.55
#